data_AF-A0A1J3FU35-F1
#
_entry.id   AF-A0A1J3FU35-F1
#
_cell.length_a   1.000
_cell.length_b   1.000
_cell.length_c   1.000
_cell.angle_alpha   90.00
_cell.angle_beta   90.00
_cell.angle_gamma   90.00
#
_symmetry.space_group_name_H-M   'P 1'
#
loop_
_entity.id
_entity.type
_entity.pdbx_description
1 polymer ?
#
loop_
_entity_poly.entity_id
_entity_poly.type
_entity_poly.pdbx_seq_one_letter_code
_entity_poly.pdbx_strand_id
1 'polypeptide(L)'
;MMKEEVEEEPLSPTARLLQYPSIDSCIITKIGFKAEINPDVILNDLKHNVYKNSRFCRKLSANGASWIKTEVNIEDHVYVQKLDRPEMNKDGEGFIDDYVSRLTMIPLDRSRPLWD
;
A
#
# COMPACT_ATOMS: atom_id res chain seq x y z
N MET A 1 17.03 16.17 26.81
CA MET A 1 16.09 15.65 25.79
C MET A 1 16.94 15.04 24.69
N MET A 2 17.16 13.73 24.74
CA MET A 2 17.96 13.04 23.73
C MET A 2 17.12 13.02 22.44
N LYS A 3 17.65 13.60 21.36
CA LYS A 3 17.11 13.38 20.03
C LYS A 3 17.30 11.90 19.74
N GLU A 4 16.23 11.13 19.69
CA GLU A 4 16.28 9.84 19.02
C GLU A 4 16.76 10.14 17.59
N GLU A 5 17.95 9.65 17.24
CA GLU A 5 18.41 9.69 15.86
C GLU A 5 17.44 8.83 15.05
N VAL A 6 16.64 9.49 14.22
CA VAL A 6 15.83 8.80 13.22
C VAL A 6 16.80 8.05 12.33
N GLU A 7 16.73 6.71 12.35
CA GLU A 7 17.55 5.86 11.49
C GLU A 7 17.10 6.07 10.04
N GLU A 8 17.75 7.03 9.37
CA GLU A 8 17.51 7.38 7.98
C GLU A 8 18.42 6.57 7.07
N GLU A 9 17.83 5.72 6.24
CA GLU A 9 18.57 5.01 5.20
C GLU A 9 18.43 5.76 3.87
N PRO A 10 19.53 6.14 3.20
CA PRO A 10 19.44 6.84 1.93
C PRO A 10 18.78 5.96 0.86
N LEU A 11 18.03 6.57 -0.04
CA LEU A 11 17.48 5.86 -1.19
C LEU A 11 18.57 5.44 -2.17
N SER A 12 18.37 4.27 -2.78
CA SER A 12 19.18 3.84 -3.91
C SER A 12 18.97 4.79 -5.12
N PRO A 13 19.96 4.90 -6.03
CA PRO A 13 19.82 5.71 -7.24
C PRO A 13 18.54 5.41 -8.04
N THR A 14 18.20 4.14 -8.19
CA THR A 14 16.98 3.70 -8.89
C THR A 14 15.71 4.08 -8.14
N ALA A 15 15.69 3.98 -6.80
CA ALA A 15 14.53 4.38 -6.01
C ALA A 15 14.29 5.90 -6.07
N ARG A 16 15.34 6.72 -6.16
CA ARG A 16 15.20 8.16 -6.42
C ARG A 16 14.67 8.44 -7.83
N LEU A 17 15.14 7.67 -8.82
CA LEU A 17 14.67 7.79 -10.20
C LEU A 17 13.16 7.51 -10.29
N LEU A 18 12.67 6.44 -9.67
CA LEU A 18 11.24 6.06 -9.65
C LEU A 18 10.32 7.01 -8.86
N GLN A 19 10.86 8.08 -8.26
CA GLN A 19 10.06 9.14 -7.65
C GLN A 19 9.74 10.30 -8.60
N TYR A 20 10.34 10.33 -9.81
CA TYR A 20 10.03 11.37 -10.79
C TYR A 20 8.61 11.17 -11.34
N PRO A 21 7.75 12.21 -11.37
CA PRO A 21 6.35 12.08 -11.82
C PRO A 21 6.11 11.56 -13.24
N SER A 22 7.17 11.47 -14.06
CA SER A 22 7.07 10.94 -15.42
C SER A 22 7.33 9.44 -15.52
N ILE A 23 7.84 8.83 -14.44
CA ILE A 23 8.30 7.45 -14.37
C ILE A 23 8.00 6.82 -12.99
N ASP A 24 7.11 7.45 -12.22
CA ASP A 24 6.55 6.83 -11.04
C ASP A 24 5.74 5.61 -11.47
N SER A 25 5.79 4.58 -10.64
CA SER A 25 5.19 3.29 -10.96
C SER A 25 4.50 2.75 -9.73
N CYS A 26 3.36 2.11 -9.96
CA CYS A 26 2.62 1.38 -8.95
C CYS A 26 2.54 -0.09 -9.37
N ILE A 27 2.68 -0.98 -8.39
CA ILE A 27 2.52 -2.42 -8.59
C ILE A 27 1.14 -2.79 -8.07
N ILE A 28 0.28 -3.30 -8.96
CA ILE A 28 -1.04 -3.82 -8.57
C ILE A 28 -1.02 -5.34 -8.70
N THR A 29 -1.40 -6.01 -7.61
CA THR A 29 -1.54 -7.47 -7.58
C THR A 29 -3.00 -7.84 -7.38
N LYS A 30 -3.58 -8.59 -8.33
CA LYS A 30 -4.95 -9.13 -8.21
C LYS A 30 -4.88 -10.60 -7.76
N ILE A 31 -5.60 -10.95 -6.70
CA ILE A 31 -5.67 -12.34 -6.19
C ILE A 31 -7.13 -12.74 -6.06
N GLY A 32 -7.52 -13.81 -6.74
CA GLY A 32 -8.87 -14.39 -6.66
C GLY A 32 -8.91 -15.61 -5.75
N PHE A 33 -9.99 -15.75 -4.99
CA PHE A 33 -10.23 -16.89 -4.10
C PHE A 33 -11.55 -17.56 -4.46
N LYS A 34 -11.61 -18.90 -4.33
CA LYS A 34 -12.85 -19.65 -4.50
C LYS A 34 -13.81 -19.47 -3.32
N ALA A 35 -13.27 -19.27 -2.12
CA ALA A 35 -14.05 -19.04 -0.91
C ALA A 35 -14.20 -17.54 -0.65
N GLU A 36 -15.29 -17.15 0.01
CA GLU A 36 -15.49 -15.79 0.48
C GLU A 36 -14.41 -15.45 1.53
N ILE A 37 -13.80 -14.27 1.37
CA ILE A 37 -12.76 -13.78 2.26
C ILE A 37 -13.44 -13.12 3.46
N ASN A 38 -13.04 -13.50 4.68
CA ASN A 38 -13.37 -12.74 5.87
C ASN A 38 -12.31 -11.62 6.06
N PRO A 39 -12.67 -10.34 5.89
CA PRO A 39 -11.70 -9.24 5.99
C PRO A 39 -11.05 -9.13 7.37
N ASP A 40 -11.77 -9.48 8.45
CA ASP A 40 -11.26 -9.39 9.82
C ASP A 40 -10.11 -10.38 10.05
N VAL A 41 -10.16 -11.55 9.41
CA VAL A 41 -9.08 -12.55 9.47
C VAL A 41 -7.82 -12.00 8.81
N ILE A 42 -7.96 -11.44 7.60
CA ILE A 42 -6.84 -10.85 6.87
C ILE A 42 -6.25 -9.65 7.63
N LEU A 43 -7.09 -8.76 8.15
CA LEU A 43 -6.65 -7.60 8.92
C LEU A 43 -5.87 -8.04 10.17
N ASN A 44 -6.37 -9.04 10.91
CA ASN A 44 -5.68 -9.59 12.06
C ASN A 44 -4.35 -10.22 11.68
N ASP A 45 -4.28 -10.99 10.59
CA ASP A 45 -3.02 -11.58 10.13
C ASP A 45 -2.00 -10.52 9.72
N LEU A 46 -2.42 -9.45 9.05
CA LEU A 46 -1.54 -8.33 8.71
C LEU A 46 -0.98 -7.66 9.97
N LYS A 47 -1.81 -7.40 10.98
CA LYS A 47 -1.38 -6.87 12.30
C LYS A 47 -0.29 -7.73 12.95
N HIS A 48 -0.32 -9.05 12.76
CA HIS A 48 0.66 -9.97 13.34
C HIS A 48 1.90 -10.25 12.46
N ASN A 49 1.88 -9.89 11.18
CA ASN A 49 2.92 -10.34 10.24
C ASN A 49 3.64 -9.21 9.51
N VAL A 50 3.02 -8.04 9.30
CA VAL A 50 3.62 -6.95 8.50
C VAL A 50 4.98 -6.51 9.05
N TYR A 51 5.10 -6.38 10.38
CA TYR A 51 6.34 -5.97 11.04
C TYR A 51 7.51 -6.95 10.87
N LYS A 52 7.25 -8.20 10.45
CA LYS A 52 8.29 -9.19 10.18
C LYS A 52 9.12 -8.82 8.95
N ASN A 53 8.61 -7.94 8.09
CA ASN A 53 9.33 -7.42 6.94
C ASN A 53 9.52 -5.90 7.08
N SER A 54 10.77 -5.48 7.30
CA SER A 54 11.14 -4.09 7.56
C SER A 54 10.75 -3.12 6.43
N ARG A 55 10.55 -3.60 5.19
CA ARG A 55 10.16 -2.75 4.06
C ARG A 55 8.75 -2.17 4.20
N PHE A 56 7.83 -2.89 4.83
CA PHE A 56 6.47 -2.39 5.05
C PHE A 56 6.38 -1.40 6.22
N CYS A 57 7.42 -1.32 7.05
CA CYS A 57 7.54 -0.40 8.18
C CYS A 57 8.43 0.80 7.88
N ARG A 58 8.52 1.19 6.59
CA ARG A 58 9.35 2.30 6.14
C ARG A 58 8.57 3.23 5.24
N LYS A 59 8.73 4.53 5.47
CA LYS A 59 8.14 5.60 4.68
C LYS A 59 9.22 6.50 4.11
N LEU A 60 8.86 7.30 3.10
CA LEU A 60 9.76 8.30 2.57
C LEU A 60 9.89 9.48 3.54
N SER A 61 11.10 10.04 3.63
CA SER A 61 11.30 11.34 4.26
C SER A 61 10.58 12.45 3.50
N ALA A 62 10.34 13.58 4.17
CA ALA A 62 9.57 14.69 3.60
C ALA A 62 10.19 15.23 2.30
N ASN A 63 11.52 15.20 2.18
CA ASN A 63 12.24 15.59 0.97
C ASN A 63 12.42 14.43 -0.04
N GLY A 64 11.91 13.23 0.27
CA GLY A 64 12.01 12.05 -0.59
C GLY A 64 13.44 11.53 -0.80
N ALA A 65 14.38 11.81 0.11
CA ALA A 65 15.79 11.43 -0.03
C ALA A 65 16.18 10.14 0.70
N SER A 66 15.39 9.74 1.70
CA SER A 66 15.69 8.65 2.63
C SER A 66 14.44 7.84 2.99
N TRP A 67 14.66 6.59 3.38
CA TRP A 67 13.70 5.75 4.08
C TRP A 67 13.80 6.00 5.57
N ILE A 68 12.65 6.20 6.21
CA ILE A 68 12.51 6.37 7.65
C ILE A 68 11.74 5.18 8.19
N LYS A 69 12.30 4.50 9.19
CA LYS A 69 11.57 3.49 9.96
C LYS A 69 10.40 4.16 10.70
N THR A 70 9.21 3.59 10.59
CA THR A 70 7.99 4.14 11.18
C THR A 70 7.15 3.04 11.80
N GLU A 71 6.39 3.40 12.83
CA GLU A 71 5.24 2.59 13.24
C GLU A 71 4.17 2.64 12.14
N VAL A 72 3.44 1.54 12.00
CA VAL A 72 2.44 1.36 10.94
C VAL A 72 1.12 1.02 11.57
N ASN A 73 0.11 1.85 11.30
CA ASN A 73 -1.27 1.51 11.60
C ASN A 73 -1.86 0.72 10.42
N ILE A 74 -2.03 -0.58 10.59
CA ILE A 74 -2.48 -1.48 9.51
C ILE A 74 -3.87 -1.11 8.99
N GLU A 75 -4.74 -0.55 9.84
CA GLU A 75 -6.10 -0.18 9.44
C GLU A 75 -6.12 0.94 8.40
N ASP A 76 -5.07 1.78 8.37
CA ASP A 76 -4.95 2.84 7.38
C ASP A 76 -4.63 2.29 5.98
N HIS A 77 -4.11 1.06 5.89
CA HIS A 77 -3.70 0.43 4.63
C HIS A 77 -4.75 -0.54 4.06
N VAL A 78 -5.73 -0.97 4.86
CA VAL A 78 -6.70 -2.01 4.44
C VAL A 78 -8.06 -1.39 4.12
N TYR A 79 -8.49 -1.52 2.87
CA TYR A 79 -9.77 -1.00 2.40
C TYR A 79 -10.74 -2.13 2.03
N VAL A 80 -11.85 -2.24 2.78
CA VAL A 80 -12.92 -3.22 2.49
C VAL A 80 -14.04 -2.53 1.72
N GLN A 81 -14.14 -2.84 0.43
CA GLN A 81 -15.25 -2.37 -0.39
C GLN A 81 -16.46 -3.28 -0.25
N LYS A 82 -17.59 -2.70 0.15
CA LYS A 82 -18.88 -3.37 0.10
C LYS A 82 -19.48 -3.14 -1.29
N LEU A 83 -19.42 -4.17 -2.12
CA LEU A 83 -19.93 -4.11 -3.48
C LEU A 83 -21.39 -4.58 -3.52
N ASP A 84 -22.24 -3.83 -4.22
CA ASP A 84 -23.62 -4.22 -4.46
C ASP A 84 -23.65 -5.38 -5.47
N ARG A 85 -23.96 -6.58 -4.96
CA ARG A 85 -24.05 -7.85 -5.72
C ARG A 85 -24.81 -7.77 -7.06
N PRO A 86 -25.91 -6.98 -7.21
CA PRO A 86 -26.64 -6.89 -8.48
C PRO A 86 -25.84 -6.29 -9.64
N GLU A 87 -24.87 -5.41 -9.37
CA GLU A 87 -24.03 -4.77 -10.39
C GLU A 87 -22.89 -5.70 -10.81
N MET A 88 -22.28 -6.41 -9.85
CA MET A 88 -21.23 -7.41 -10.10
C MET A 88 -21.71 -8.59 -10.96
N ASN A 89 -22.97 -8.99 -10.83
CA ASN A 89 -23.52 -10.15 -11.55
C ASN A 89 -23.75 -9.89 -13.05
N LYS A 90 -23.68 -8.63 -13.51
CA LYS A 90 -23.88 -8.26 -14.91
C LYS A 90 -22.58 -8.28 -15.71
N ASP A 91 -21.50 -7.73 -15.13
CA ASP A 91 -20.15 -7.72 -15.70
C ASP A 91 -19.11 -7.57 -14.58
N GLY A 92 -18.78 -8.69 -13.93
CA GLY A 92 -17.83 -8.70 -12.82
C GLY A 92 -16.39 -8.44 -13.24
N GLU A 93 -16.01 -8.81 -14.47
CA GLU A 93 -14.66 -8.60 -14.99
C GLU A 93 -14.44 -7.11 -15.32
N GLY A 94 -15.35 -6.50 -16.09
CA GLY A 94 -15.30 -5.07 -16.40
C GLY A 94 -15.32 -4.20 -15.14
N PHE A 95 -16.11 -4.58 -14.13
CA PHE A 95 -16.10 -3.89 -12.84
C PHE A 95 -14.71 -3.89 -12.17
N ILE A 96 -14.04 -5.05 -12.13
CA ILE A 96 -12.71 -5.19 -11.51
C ILE A 96 -11.64 -4.44 -12.31
N ASP A 97 -11.73 -4.45 -13.64
CA ASP A 97 -10.79 -3.73 -14.49
C ASP A 97 -10.94 -2.21 -14.38
N ASP A 98 -12.16 -1.71 -14.39
CA ASP A 98 -12.45 -0.29 -14.15
C ASP A 98 -11.97 0.14 -12.76
N TYR A 99 -12.17 -0.71 -11.76
CA TYR A 99 -11.70 -0.44 -10.41
C TYR A 99 -10.18 -0.35 -10.34
N VAL A 100 -9.47 -1.32 -10.92
CA VAL A 100 -8.00 -1.34 -10.96
C VAL A 100 -7.45 -0.17 -11.76
N SER A 101 -8.09 0.20 -12.85
CA SER A 101 -7.74 1.38 -13.64
C SER A 101 -7.85 2.67 -12.81
N ARG A 102 -8.88 2.81 -11.97
CA ARG A 102 -8.96 3.95 -11.04
C ARG A 102 -7.87 3.93 -9.98
N LEU A 103 -7.51 2.75 -9.45
CA LEU A 103 -6.44 2.63 -8.45
C LEU A 103 -5.09 3.11 -8.97
N THR A 104 -4.77 2.92 -10.27
CA THR A 104 -3.50 3.42 -10.84
C THR A 104 -3.43 4.94 -10.92
N MET A 105 -4.57 5.63 -10.84
CA MET A 105 -4.65 7.10 -10.88
C MET A 105 -4.59 7.75 -9.50
N ILE A 106 -4.62 6.96 -8.42
CA ILE A 106 -4.62 7.46 -7.05
C ILE A 106 -3.18 7.36 -6.51
N PRO A 107 -2.51 8.49 -6.19
CA PRO A 107 -1.19 8.44 -5.60
C PRO A 107 -1.24 7.90 -4.18
N LEU A 108 -0.25 7.09 -3.79
CA LEU A 108 -0.09 6.63 -2.42
C LEU A 108 0.25 7.80 -1.49
N ASP A 109 -0.32 7.77 -0.28
CA ASP A 109 -0.02 8.77 0.75
C ASP A 109 1.43 8.64 1.23
N ARG A 110 2.23 9.68 0.97
CA ARG A 110 3.65 9.75 1.34
C ARG A 110 3.87 10.02 2.83
N SER A 111 2.82 10.32 3.59
CA SER A 111 2.89 10.51 5.04
C SER A 111 3.15 9.19 5.79
N ARG A 112 2.84 8.05 5.15
CA ARG A 112 2.90 6.66 5.65
C ARG A 112 3.71 5.75 4.70
N PRO A 113 3.96 4.48 5.04
CA PRO A 113 4.57 3.53 4.11
C PRO A 113 3.81 3.41 2.80
N LEU A 114 4.53 3.29 1.67
CA LEU A 114 3.95 3.32 0.32
C LEU A 114 3.44 1.94 -0.11
N TRP A 115 2.39 1.46 0.55
CA TRP A 115 1.63 0.27 0.18
C TRP A 115 0.22 0.40 0.73
N ASP A 116 -0.73 -0.30 0.12
CA ASP A 116 -2.10 -0.51 0.61
C ASP A 116 -2.48 -1.97 0.28
#